data_AF-A0A7S2T1U8-F1
#
_entry.id   AF-A0A7S2T1U8-F1
#
_cell.length_a   1.000
_cell.length_b   1.000
_cell.length_c   1.000
_cell.angle_alpha   90.00
_cell.angle_beta   90.00
_cell.angle_gamma   90.00
#
_symmetry.space_group_name_H-M   'P 1'
#
loop_
_entity.id
_entity.type
_entity.pdbx_description
1 polymer ?
#
loop_
_entity_poly.entity_id
_entity_poly.type
_entity_poly.pdbx_seq_one_letter_code
_entity_poly.pdbx_strand_id
1 'polypeptide(L)'
;VMGGAGQGEEVEGALQQRGGLVHVIGLLSSDVATVVEDAERLVSRGYRGIKLKVGRSEVEKDIEMVRLISQRFGSDLVLRCDANRAWTLDEALTFADGVKGLEIEFIEEPVKDLADLEAFTRAQTIPVALDEHLSDRLRDTAAADVRERATELMSPLSGSLDAVVLKPSVLGSVEKFKSLVDLCVDLGVKPIVSSAFDSSVGLRSLSELALYVDSVRGARFEGRPPLLHGLGTIAWNIHEPREGRLFLEEATSLPFEGWARSLVIDFEKQA
;
A
#
# COMPACT_ATOMS: atom_id res chain seq x y z
N VAL A 1 27.74 8.53 -44.43
CA VAL A 1 27.76 7.47 -43.40
C VAL A 1 27.54 8.15 -42.07
N MET A 2 26.42 7.81 -41.43
CA MET A 2 25.99 8.32 -40.12
C MET A 2 26.69 7.58 -38.97
N GLY A 3 26.66 8.21 -37.80
CA GLY A 3 26.95 7.63 -36.48
C GLY A 3 27.66 8.68 -35.62
N GLY A 4 27.05 9.33 -34.62
CA GLY A 4 26.02 8.86 -33.69
C GLY A 4 26.67 8.68 -32.31
N ALA A 5 26.97 9.79 -31.64
CA ALA A 5 27.48 9.81 -30.28
C ALA A 5 26.76 10.94 -29.53
N GLY A 6 25.59 10.62 -29.00
CA GLY A 6 24.73 11.54 -28.27
C GLY A 6 23.60 10.72 -27.66
N GLN A 7 23.88 10.08 -26.53
CA GLN A 7 22.88 9.41 -25.69
C GLN A 7 23.42 8.92 -24.32
N GLY A 8 24.66 9.23 -23.95
CA GLY A 8 25.27 8.74 -22.70
C GLY A 8 25.26 9.72 -21.52
N GLU A 9 25.17 11.04 -21.76
CA GLU A 9 25.47 12.05 -20.72
C GLU A 9 24.23 12.75 -20.14
N GLU A 10 23.02 12.54 -20.68
CA GLU A 10 21.81 13.23 -20.20
C GLU A 10 21.04 12.50 -19.09
N VAL A 11 21.43 11.27 -18.71
CA VAL A 11 20.71 10.49 -17.69
C VAL A 11 21.31 10.65 -16.27
N GLU A 12 22.54 11.17 -16.14
CA GLU A 12 23.17 11.41 -14.83
C GLU A 12 22.68 12.70 -14.14
N GLY A 13 22.04 13.62 -14.87
CA GLY A 13 21.58 14.92 -14.35
C GLY A 13 20.25 14.88 -13.58
N ALA A 14 19.50 13.77 -13.62
CA ALA A 14 18.16 13.70 -13.02
C ALA A 14 18.16 13.35 -11.51
N LEU A 15 19.33 13.11 -10.90
CA LEU A 15 19.45 12.73 -9.49
C LEU A 15 19.66 13.92 -8.54
N GLN A 16 19.62 15.16 -9.05
CA GLN A 16 19.79 16.38 -8.29
C GLN A 16 18.46 17.06 -8.00
N GLN A 17 17.68 16.44 -7.10
CA GLN A 17 16.75 17.03 -6.12
C GLN A 17 16.00 15.86 -5.43
N ARG A 18 16.60 15.25 -4.41
CA ARG A 18 16.16 13.97 -3.80
C ARG A 18 15.45 14.13 -2.44
N GLY A 19 14.58 15.13 -2.32
CA GLY A 19 13.57 15.18 -1.25
C GLY A 19 12.23 14.70 -1.80
N GLY A 20 11.64 13.66 -1.22
CA GLY A 20 10.38 13.08 -1.70
C GLY A 20 9.31 13.06 -0.62
N LEU A 21 8.07 13.31 -1.03
CA LEU A 21 6.90 13.27 -0.14
C LEU A 21 6.16 11.94 -0.32
N VAL A 22 6.14 11.12 0.72
CA VAL A 22 5.36 9.87 0.70
C VAL A 22 4.01 10.13 1.38
N HIS A 23 2.93 9.90 0.65
CA HIS A 23 1.58 9.98 1.22
C HIS A 23 1.21 8.67 1.89
N VAL A 24 0.67 8.74 3.10
CA VAL A 24 0.32 7.55 3.89
C VAL A 24 -1.15 7.51 4.24
N ILE A 25 -1.68 6.29 4.37
CA ILE A 25 -3.06 6.07 4.82
C ILE A 25 -3.09 5.86 6.34
N GLY A 26 -4.06 6.45 7.02
CA GLY A 26 -4.26 6.25 8.46
C GLY A 26 -4.89 4.89 8.72
N LEU A 27 -4.38 4.14 9.69
CA LEU A 27 -5.01 2.89 10.12
C LEU A 27 -6.07 3.19 11.18
N LEU A 28 -7.28 2.69 10.98
CA LEU A 28 -8.39 2.81 11.92
C LEU A 28 -8.87 1.42 12.36
N SER A 29 -8.99 1.25 13.67
CA SER A 29 -9.26 -0.03 14.33
C SER A 29 -10.12 0.25 15.56
N SER A 30 -11.36 0.64 15.31
CA SER A 30 -12.32 1.13 16.31
C SER A 30 -13.62 0.36 16.21
N ASP A 31 -14.55 0.62 17.12
CA ASP A 31 -15.92 0.09 17.06
C ASP A 31 -16.90 1.16 16.57
N VAL A 32 -18.15 0.77 16.36
CA VAL A 32 -19.24 1.67 15.92
C VAL A 32 -19.34 2.94 16.78
N ALA A 33 -19.16 2.82 18.10
CA ALA A 33 -19.35 3.94 19.02
C ALA A 33 -18.25 5.02 18.88
N THR A 34 -17.05 4.62 18.47
CA THR A 34 -15.85 5.47 18.48
C THR A 34 -15.30 5.78 17.07
N VAL A 35 -15.76 5.05 16.03
CA VAL A 35 -15.20 5.11 14.68
C VAL A 35 -15.14 6.53 14.09
N VAL A 36 -16.16 7.35 14.32
CA VAL A 36 -16.21 8.72 13.78
C VAL A 36 -15.19 9.62 14.48
N GLU A 37 -15.14 9.59 15.82
CA GLU A 37 -14.21 10.41 16.59
C GLU A 37 -12.75 10.05 16.26
N ASP A 38 -12.45 8.76 16.16
CA ASP A 38 -11.11 8.29 15.84
C ASP A 38 -10.73 8.63 14.39
N ALA A 39 -11.67 8.56 13.45
CA ALA A 39 -11.46 9.03 12.08
C ALA A 39 -11.20 10.55 12.03
N GLU A 40 -11.95 11.37 12.77
CA GLU A 40 -11.70 12.81 12.89
C GLU A 40 -10.32 13.11 13.47
N ARG A 41 -9.87 12.30 14.44
CA ARG A 41 -8.52 12.41 15.00
C ARG A 41 -7.43 12.13 13.96
N LEU A 42 -7.65 11.17 13.06
CA LEU A 42 -6.72 10.93 11.94
C LEU A 42 -6.77 12.08 10.92
N VAL A 43 -7.96 12.54 10.54
CA VAL A 43 -8.10 13.65 9.58
C VAL A 43 -7.49 14.95 10.11
N SER A 44 -7.66 15.27 11.40
CA SER A 44 -7.03 16.44 12.02
C SER A 44 -5.50 16.37 12.07
N ARG A 45 -4.91 15.17 11.98
CA ARG A 45 -3.47 14.94 11.79
C ARG A 45 -3.03 15.01 10.32
N GLY A 46 -3.95 15.38 9.42
CA GLY A 46 -3.75 15.62 7.99
C GLY A 46 -3.81 14.38 7.09
N TYR A 47 -4.21 13.23 7.62
CA TYR A 47 -4.47 12.06 6.78
C TYR A 47 -5.64 12.34 5.83
N ARG A 48 -5.44 12.02 4.54
CA ARG A 48 -6.45 12.17 3.48
C ARG A 48 -7.08 10.85 3.04
N GLY A 49 -6.70 9.76 3.71
CA GLY A 49 -7.41 8.50 3.62
C GLY A 49 -7.24 7.67 4.88
N ILE A 50 -8.19 6.77 5.08
CA ILE A 50 -8.27 5.84 6.20
C ILE A 50 -8.44 4.42 5.67
N LYS A 51 -7.67 3.49 6.24
CA LYS A 51 -7.91 2.05 6.15
C LYS A 51 -8.64 1.60 7.41
N LEU A 52 -9.94 1.34 7.28
CA LEU A 52 -10.76 0.78 8.35
C LEU A 52 -10.58 -0.74 8.37
N LYS A 53 -10.26 -1.27 9.54
CA LYS A 53 -10.27 -2.71 9.79
C LYS A 53 -11.70 -3.18 10.03
N VAL A 54 -12.15 -4.16 9.25
CA VAL A 54 -13.49 -4.78 9.31
C VAL A 54 -13.33 -6.29 9.50
N GLY A 55 -14.43 -7.05 9.55
CA GLY A 55 -14.37 -8.51 9.71
C GLY A 55 -13.97 -8.96 11.12
N ARG A 56 -14.15 -8.10 12.12
CA ARG A 56 -13.82 -8.41 13.52
C ARG A 56 -15.04 -8.70 14.39
N SER A 57 -16.22 -8.49 13.84
CA SER A 57 -17.50 -8.70 14.50
C SER A 57 -18.58 -9.01 13.45
N GLU A 58 -19.84 -8.94 13.84
CA GLU A 58 -20.99 -9.02 12.94
C GLU A 58 -20.85 -8.04 11.76
N VAL A 59 -21.15 -8.52 10.55
CA VAL A 59 -21.02 -7.74 9.31
C VAL A 59 -21.87 -6.47 9.32
N GLU A 60 -23.00 -6.47 10.04
CA GLU A 60 -23.85 -5.30 10.23
C GLU A 60 -23.10 -4.15 10.90
N LYS A 61 -22.19 -4.44 11.84
CA LYS A 61 -21.36 -3.43 12.50
C LYS A 61 -20.30 -2.88 11.55
N ASP A 62 -19.73 -3.73 10.70
CA ASP A 62 -18.80 -3.28 9.66
C ASP A 62 -19.50 -2.33 8.68
N ILE A 63 -20.71 -2.66 8.25
CA ILE A 63 -21.56 -1.80 7.40
C ILE A 63 -21.87 -0.48 8.11
N GLU A 64 -22.26 -0.53 9.38
CA GLU A 64 -22.58 0.66 10.17
C GLU A 64 -21.38 1.61 10.30
N MET A 65 -20.19 1.08 10.60
CA MET A 65 -18.96 1.87 10.67
C MET A 65 -18.65 2.58 9.35
N VAL A 66 -18.77 1.88 8.22
CA VAL A 66 -18.55 2.48 6.89
C VAL A 66 -19.57 3.56 6.58
N ARG A 67 -20.85 3.33 6.91
CA ARG A 67 -21.92 4.33 6.74
C ARG A 67 -21.65 5.59 7.57
N LEU A 68 -21.21 5.43 8.82
CA LEU A 68 -20.89 6.55 9.70
C LEU A 68 -19.71 7.38 9.17
N ILE A 69 -18.62 6.73 8.73
CA ILE A 69 -17.48 7.42 8.10
C ILE A 69 -17.93 8.12 6.82
N SER A 70 -18.68 7.43 5.95
CA SER A 70 -19.14 7.99 4.68
C SER A 70 -20.08 9.18 4.89
N GLN A 71 -21.00 9.11 5.86
CA GLN A 71 -21.87 10.24 6.23
C GLN A 71 -21.06 11.44 6.73
N ARG A 72 -19.97 11.20 7.46
CA ARG A 72 -19.16 12.27 8.05
C ARG A 72 -18.24 12.97 7.05
N PHE A 73 -17.61 12.22 6.16
CA PHE A 73 -16.53 12.72 5.29
C PHE A 73 -16.85 12.68 3.80
N GLY A 74 -17.82 11.87 3.37
CA GLY A 74 -18.16 11.71 1.96
C GLY A 74 -16.94 11.40 1.10
N SER A 75 -16.84 12.09 -0.05
CA SER A 75 -15.74 11.94 -1.01
C SER A 75 -14.47 12.74 -0.65
N ASP A 76 -14.45 13.51 0.45
CA ASP A 76 -13.27 14.28 0.85
C ASP A 76 -12.17 13.39 1.47
N LEU A 77 -12.52 12.15 1.81
CA LEU A 77 -11.66 11.17 2.45
C LEU A 77 -11.64 9.84 1.67
N VAL A 78 -10.45 9.37 1.32
CA VAL A 78 -10.31 8.02 0.73
C VAL A 78 -10.55 6.97 1.82
N LEU A 79 -11.51 6.07 1.59
CA LEU A 79 -11.81 4.97 2.51
C LEU A 79 -11.43 3.62 1.90
N ARG A 80 -10.64 2.84 2.63
CA ARG A 80 -10.37 1.42 2.35
C ARG A 80 -10.90 0.56 3.47
N CYS A 81 -11.44 -0.60 3.15
CA CYS A 81 -11.87 -1.58 4.13
C CYS A 81 -10.95 -2.80 4.06
N ASP A 82 -10.44 -3.27 5.19
CA ASP A 82 -9.52 -4.42 5.24
C ASP A 82 -10.07 -5.47 6.19
N ALA A 83 -10.52 -6.58 5.61
CA ALA A 83 -11.18 -7.66 6.33
C ALA A 83 -10.21 -8.76 6.77
N ASN A 84 -8.95 -8.74 6.32
CA ASN A 84 -7.94 -9.78 6.60
C ASN A 84 -8.49 -11.22 6.49
N ARG A 85 -9.23 -11.50 5.42
CA ARG A 85 -9.81 -12.80 5.10
C ARG A 85 -10.85 -13.31 6.09
N ALA A 86 -11.43 -12.43 6.90
CA ALA A 86 -12.26 -12.84 8.02
C ALA A 86 -13.70 -13.20 7.62
N TRP A 87 -14.22 -12.66 6.51
CA TRP A 87 -15.59 -12.95 6.10
C TRP A 87 -15.69 -14.29 5.35
N THR A 88 -16.83 -14.94 5.53
CA THR A 88 -17.38 -15.87 4.56
C THR A 88 -17.83 -15.15 3.28
N LEU A 89 -18.05 -15.88 2.19
CA LEU A 89 -18.60 -15.30 0.97
C LEU A 89 -19.94 -14.58 1.21
N ASP A 90 -20.84 -15.17 2.00
CA ASP A 90 -22.16 -14.60 2.30
C ASP A 90 -22.07 -13.30 3.11
N GLU A 91 -21.15 -13.24 4.08
CA GLU A 91 -20.87 -12.02 4.83
C GLU A 91 -20.26 -10.94 3.93
N ALA A 92 -19.29 -11.29 3.07
CA ALA A 92 -18.69 -10.33 2.15
C ALA A 92 -19.74 -9.76 1.17
N LEU A 93 -20.64 -10.59 0.65
CA LEU A 93 -21.75 -10.14 -0.21
C LEU A 93 -22.73 -9.24 0.56
N THR A 94 -23.06 -9.62 1.79
CA THR A 94 -23.93 -8.82 2.68
C THR A 94 -23.30 -7.45 2.97
N PHE A 95 -22.00 -7.40 3.24
CA PHE A 95 -21.24 -6.16 3.41
C PHE A 95 -21.33 -5.29 2.15
N ALA A 96 -21.00 -5.86 0.98
CA ALA A 96 -21.00 -5.14 -0.30
C ALA A 96 -22.38 -4.55 -0.64
N ASP A 97 -23.45 -5.30 -0.40
CA ASP A 97 -24.82 -4.82 -0.59
C ASP A 97 -25.18 -3.72 0.43
N GLY A 98 -24.74 -3.86 1.68
CA GLY A 98 -24.98 -2.90 2.75
C GLY A 98 -24.30 -1.54 2.56
N VAL A 99 -23.17 -1.51 1.84
CA VAL A 99 -22.38 -0.30 1.54
C VAL A 99 -22.54 0.18 0.10
N LYS A 100 -23.49 -0.38 -0.65
CA LYS A 100 -23.72 -0.02 -2.04
C LYS A 100 -24.00 1.48 -2.21
N GLY A 101 -23.26 2.11 -3.11
CA GLY A 101 -23.36 3.55 -3.38
C GLY A 101 -22.54 4.44 -2.44
N LEU A 102 -21.81 3.85 -1.49
CA LEU A 102 -20.81 4.57 -0.71
C LEU A 102 -19.46 4.54 -1.45
N GLU A 103 -18.69 5.62 -1.32
CA GLU A 103 -17.37 5.75 -1.92
C GLU A 103 -16.35 4.96 -1.09
N ILE A 104 -15.99 3.76 -1.56
CA ILE A 104 -14.93 2.91 -1.00
C ILE A 104 -13.93 2.66 -2.11
N GLU A 105 -12.65 2.94 -1.87
CA GLU A 105 -11.60 2.75 -2.88
C GLU A 105 -11.44 1.28 -3.23
N PHE A 106 -11.36 0.41 -2.20
CA PHE A 106 -11.41 -1.05 -2.36
C PHE A 106 -11.66 -1.75 -1.02
N ILE A 107 -12.03 -3.03 -1.12
CA ILE A 107 -11.98 -4.00 -0.02
C ILE A 107 -10.72 -4.87 -0.15
N GLU A 108 -9.84 -4.79 0.84
CA GLU A 108 -8.63 -5.61 0.97
C GLU A 108 -9.01 -6.97 1.60
N GLU A 109 -8.72 -8.05 0.87
CA GLU A 109 -8.82 -9.43 1.34
C GLU A 109 -10.16 -9.77 2.04
N PRO A 110 -11.31 -9.66 1.35
CA PRO A 110 -12.62 -9.89 1.96
C PRO A 110 -12.76 -11.30 2.55
N VAL A 111 -12.35 -12.30 1.79
CA VAL A 111 -12.55 -13.73 2.07
C VAL A 111 -11.23 -14.50 2.00
N LYS A 112 -11.18 -15.68 2.63
CA LYS A 112 -9.96 -16.49 2.73
C LYS A 112 -9.65 -17.32 1.49
N ASP A 113 -10.67 -17.88 0.85
CA ASP A 113 -10.49 -18.80 -0.26
C ASP A 113 -10.56 -18.05 -1.60
N LEU A 114 -9.58 -18.30 -2.48
CA LEU A 114 -9.49 -17.61 -3.77
C LEU A 114 -10.74 -17.83 -4.63
N ALA A 115 -11.34 -19.03 -4.58
CA ALA A 115 -12.57 -19.34 -5.31
C ALA A 115 -13.75 -18.47 -4.86
N ASP A 116 -13.83 -18.17 -3.56
CA ASP A 116 -14.85 -17.27 -3.00
C ASP A 116 -14.54 -15.82 -3.39
N LEU A 117 -13.27 -15.41 -3.44
CA LEU A 117 -12.89 -14.08 -3.91
C LEU A 117 -13.26 -13.89 -5.39
N GLU A 118 -13.04 -14.90 -6.22
CA GLU A 118 -13.50 -14.90 -7.61
C GLU A 118 -15.04 -14.88 -7.71
N ALA A 119 -15.75 -15.61 -6.83
CA ALA A 119 -17.21 -15.56 -6.80
C ALA A 119 -17.74 -14.18 -6.39
N PHE A 120 -17.12 -13.57 -5.38
CA PHE A 120 -17.41 -12.22 -4.91
C PHE A 120 -17.22 -11.19 -6.02
N THR A 121 -16.07 -11.20 -6.70
CA THR A 121 -15.77 -10.25 -7.79
C THR A 121 -16.64 -10.43 -9.04
N ARG A 122 -17.23 -11.62 -9.26
CA ARG A 122 -18.26 -11.84 -10.29
C ARG A 122 -19.63 -11.29 -9.89
N ALA A 123 -19.94 -11.24 -8.60
CA ALA A 123 -21.24 -10.82 -8.08
C ALA A 123 -21.32 -9.32 -7.80
N GLN A 124 -20.18 -8.68 -7.49
CA GLN A 124 -20.12 -7.31 -7.00
C GLN A 124 -19.17 -6.43 -7.84
N THR A 125 -19.42 -5.12 -7.78
CA THR A 125 -18.63 -4.11 -8.54
C THR A 125 -17.68 -3.31 -7.67
N ILE A 126 -17.71 -3.51 -6.35
CA ILE A 126 -16.77 -2.87 -5.45
C ILE A 126 -15.35 -3.39 -5.72
N PRO A 127 -14.35 -2.51 -5.92
CA PRO A 127 -13.01 -2.96 -6.19
C PRO A 127 -12.39 -3.72 -5.02
N VAL A 128 -11.46 -4.62 -5.32
CA VAL A 128 -10.75 -5.42 -4.32
C VAL A 128 -9.25 -5.15 -4.35
N ALA A 129 -8.59 -5.45 -3.23
CA ALA A 129 -7.15 -5.50 -3.13
C ALA A 129 -6.65 -6.84 -2.57
N LEU A 130 -5.49 -7.28 -3.05
CA LEU A 130 -4.80 -8.48 -2.54
C LEU A 130 -3.69 -8.09 -1.57
N ASP A 131 -3.49 -8.89 -0.52
CA ASP A 131 -2.37 -8.82 0.43
C ASP A 131 -1.87 -10.24 0.73
N GLU A 132 -2.56 -10.98 1.60
CA GLU A 132 -2.15 -12.31 1.99
C GLU A 132 -2.21 -13.31 0.81
N HIS A 133 -3.14 -13.19 -0.14
CA HIS A 133 -3.21 -14.11 -1.30
C HIS A 133 -1.96 -13.99 -2.17
N LEU A 134 -1.50 -12.75 -2.38
CA LEU A 134 -0.27 -12.50 -3.11
C LEU A 134 0.94 -13.04 -2.33
N SER A 135 1.03 -12.71 -1.04
CA SER A 135 2.14 -13.10 -0.19
C SER A 135 2.28 -14.62 -0.10
N ASP A 136 1.16 -15.32 0.09
CA ASP A 136 1.13 -16.79 0.14
C ASP A 136 1.49 -17.42 -1.20
N ARG A 137 0.99 -16.87 -2.32
CA ARG A 137 1.32 -17.36 -3.67
C ARG A 137 2.81 -17.20 -4.01
N LEU A 138 3.47 -16.16 -3.51
CA LEU A 138 4.82 -15.78 -3.91
C LEU A 138 5.93 -16.16 -2.92
N ARG A 139 5.58 -16.62 -1.72
CA ARG A 139 6.51 -16.94 -0.61
C ARG A 139 7.76 -17.70 -1.07
N ASP A 140 7.55 -18.81 -1.78
CA ASP A 140 8.62 -19.71 -2.23
C ASP A 140 8.91 -19.62 -3.74
N THR A 141 8.42 -18.56 -4.40
CA THR A 141 8.62 -18.35 -5.84
C THR A 141 10.00 -17.74 -6.10
N ALA A 142 10.75 -18.22 -7.09
CA ALA A 142 12.01 -17.61 -7.50
C ALA A 142 11.77 -16.25 -8.19
N ALA A 143 12.73 -15.32 -8.10
CA ALA A 143 12.54 -13.96 -8.65
C ALA A 143 12.18 -13.95 -10.14
N ALA A 144 12.77 -14.85 -10.92
CA ALA A 144 12.49 -15.01 -12.35
C ALA A 144 11.02 -15.38 -12.66
N ASP A 145 10.35 -16.10 -11.74
CA ASP A 145 9.01 -16.66 -11.96
C ASP A 145 7.92 -15.79 -11.33
N VAL A 146 8.28 -14.78 -10.51
CA VAL A 146 7.30 -13.96 -9.78
C VAL A 146 6.28 -13.29 -10.69
N ARG A 147 6.72 -12.78 -11.84
CA ARG A 147 5.82 -12.08 -12.76
C ARG A 147 4.75 -13.01 -13.32
N GLU A 148 5.13 -14.22 -13.73
CA GLU A 148 4.20 -15.23 -14.22
C GLU A 148 3.22 -15.65 -13.13
N ARG A 149 3.72 -16.05 -11.96
CA ARG A 149 2.89 -16.50 -10.83
C ARG A 149 1.92 -15.44 -10.33
N ALA A 150 2.34 -14.18 -10.30
CA ALA A 150 1.48 -13.05 -9.95
C ALA A 150 0.42 -12.81 -11.02
N THR A 151 0.77 -12.90 -12.30
CA THR A 151 -0.18 -12.76 -13.42
C THR A 151 -1.27 -13.83 -13.36
N GLU A 152 -0.88 -15.10 -13.11
CA GLU A 152 -1.83 -16.21 -12.93
C GLU A 152 -2.83 -15.96 -11.79
N LEU A 153 -2.37 -15.37 -10.68
CA LEU A 153 -3.22 -15.06 -9.53
C LEU A 153 -4.16 -13.87 -9.83
N MET A 154 -3.68 -12.85 -10.52
CA MET A 154 -4.43 -11.62 -10.76
C MET A 154 -5.42 -11.72 -11.92
N SER A 155 -5.15 -12.59 -12.91
CA SER A 155 -5.95 -12.69 -14.13
C SER A 155 -7.45 -12.98 -13.89
N PRO A 156 -7.85 -13.88 -12.97
CA PRO A 156 -9.27 -14.15 -12.69
C PRO A 156 -10.00 -12.96 -12.08
N LEU A 157 -9.27 -12.02 -11.46
CA LEU A 157 -9.81 -10.83 -10.77
C LEU A 157 -9.75 -9.58 -11.66
N SER A 158 -9.38 -9.73 -12.93
CA SER A 158 -9.25 -8.63 -13.88
C SER A 158 -10.55 -7.83 -13.99
N GLY A 159 -10.45 -6.50 -13.89
CA GLY A 159 -11.60 -5.59 -13.88
C GLY A 159 -12.12 -5.24 -12.48
N SER A 160 -11.90 -6.10 -11.49
CA SER A 160 -12.28 -5.83 -10.09
C SER A 160 -11.07 -5.59 -9.18
N LEU A 161 -9.88 -6.05 -9.57
CA LEU A 161 -8.63 -5.82 -8.83
C LEU A 161 -8.12 -4.39 -9.06
N ASP A 162 -8.17 -3.56 -8.02
CA ASP A 162 -7.71 -2.16 -8.08
C ASP A 162 -6.34 -1.96 -7.43
N ALA A 163 -5.98 -2.77 -6.42
CA ALA A 163 -4.70 -2.66 -5.74
C ALA A 163 -4.10 -4.00 -5.33
N VAL A 164 -2.79 -4.00 -5.13
CA VAL A 164 -2.03 -5.10 -4.57
C VAL A 164 -1.13 -4.52 -3.49
N VAL A 165 -1.27 -5.03 -2.28
CA VAL A 165 -0.47 -4.66 -1.11
C VAL A 165 0.86 -5.40 -1.19
N LEU A 166 1.92 -4.63 -1.35
CA LEU A 166 3.29 -5.13 -1.40
C LEU A 166 3.94 -4.91 -0.03
N LYS A 167 4.34 -6.00 0.61
CA LYS A 167 5.14 -6.01 1.84
C LYS A 167 6.55 -6.50 1.51
N PRO A 168 7.50 -5.62 1.20
CA PRO A 168 8.87 -6.00 0.82
C PRO A 168 9.56 -6.96 1.80
N SER A 169 9.33 -6.78 3.11
CA SER A 169 9.87 -7.66 4.16
C SER A 169 9.28 -9.08 4.13
N VAL A 170 8.03 -9.25 3.66
CA VAL A 170 7.40 -10.56 3.45
C VAL A 170 7.82 -11.18 2.12
N LEU A 171 7.95 -10.36 1.06
CA LEU A 171 8.43 -10.82 -0.25
C LEU A 171 9.89 -11.30 -0.21
N GLY A 172 10.69 -10.72 0.68
CA GLY A 172 12.08 -11.11 0.94
C GLY A 172 13.06 -10.75 -0.18
N SER A 173 12.65 -9.95 -1.18
CA SER A 173 13.51 -9.56 -2.30
C SER A 173 13.08 -8.26 -2.96
N VAL A 174 14.04 -7.35 -3.15
CA VAL A 174 13.85 -6.08 -3.88
C VAL A 174 13.60 -6.34 -5.38
N GLU A 175 14.21 -7.38 -5.94
CA GLU A 175 13.99 -7.76 -7.35
C GLU A 175 12.55 -8.22 -7.57
N LYS A 176 12.03 -9.09 -6.69
CA LYS A 176 10.63 -9.51 -6.71
C LYS A 176 9.69 -8.30 -6.60
N PHE A 177 9.99 -7.39 -5.66
CA PHE A 177 9.23 -6.17 -5.46
C PHE A 177 9.17 -5.32 -6.73
N LYS A 178 10.32 -5.01 -7.36
CA LYS A 178 10.37 -4.21 -8.60
C LYS A 178 9.59 -4.87 -9.74
N SER A 179 9.76 -6.17 -9.92
CA SER A 179 9.04 -6.96 -10.93
C SER A 179 7.51 -6.89 -10.74
N LEU A 180 7.04 -6.94 -9.48
CA LEU A 180 5.63 -6.77 -9.14
C LEU A 180 5.13 -5.34 -9.35
N VAL A 181 5.93 -4.33 -9.04
CA VAL A 181 5.59 -2.92 -9.31
C VAL A 181 5.38 -2.72 -10.81
N ASP A 182 6.32 -3.16 -11.63
CA ASP A 182 6.22 -3.04 -13.09
C ASP A 182 5.00 -3.76 -13.63
N LEU A 183 4.74 -5.00 -13.16
CA LEU A 183 3.54 -5.76 -13.53
C LEU A 183 2.25 -5.03 -13.14
N CYS A 184 2.15 -4.53 -11.90
CA CYS A 184 0.96 -3.81 -11.45
C CYS A 184 0.71 -2.58 -12.31
N VAL A 185 1.77 -1.81 -12.60
CA VAL A 185 1.70 -0.62 -13.46
C VAL A 185 1.26 -0.96 -14.88
N ASP A 186 1.78 -2.04 -15.47
CA ASP A 186 1.37 -2.52 -16.79
C ASP A 186 -0.11 -2.93 -16.84
N LEU A 187 -0.62 -3.51 -15.75
CA LEU A 187 -2.02 -3.93 -15.61
C LEU A 187 -2.95 -2.79 -15.13
N GLY A 188 -2.42 -1.61 -14.81
CA GLY A 188 -3.20 -0.50 -14.25
C GLY A 188 -3.63 -0.69 -12.79
N VAL A 189 -3.10 -1.69 -12.10
CA VAL A 189 -3.33 -2.01 -10.68
C VAL A 189 -2.41 -1.17 -9.81
N LYS A 190 -2.86 -0.73 -8.63
CA LYS A 190 -2.07 0.09 -7.70
C LYS A 190 -1.14 -0.79 -6.84
N PRO A 191 0.20 -0.72 -6.98
CA PRO A 191 1.12 -1.37 -6.06
C PRO A 191 1.26 -0.57 -4.75
N ILE A 192 0.56 -0.98 -3.70
CA ILE A 192 0.56 -0.27 -2.41
C ILE A 192 1.65 -0.83 -1.50
N VAL A 193 2.75 -0.09 -1.31
CA VAL A 193 3.74 -0.43 -0.27
C VAL A 193 3.11 -0.36 1.12
N SER A 194 3.29 -1.40 1.92
CA SER A 194 2.79 -1.51 3.29
C SER A 194 3.82 -2.16 4.22
N SER A 195 3.67 -1.88 5.51
CA SER A 195 4.53 -2.47 6.56
C SER A 195 3.97 -3.79 7.09
N ALA A 196 4.87 -4.68 7.51
CA ALA A 196 4.59 -5.91 8.23
C ALA A 196 5.20 -5.87 9.64
N PHE A 197 4.95 -4.79 10.39
CA PHE A 197 5.54 -4.50 11.72
C PHE A 197 7.05 -4.21 11.69
N ASP A 198 7.47 -3.40 10.71
CA ASP A 198 8.87 -3.04 10.51
C ASP A 198 9.36 -2.02 11.56
N SER A 199 10.66 -2.07 11.88
CA SER A 199 11.30 -1.05 12.74
C SER A 199 11.41 0.30 12.02
N SER A 200 11.89 1.35 12.72
CA SER A 200 12.13 2.67 12.10
C SER A 200 13.07 2.61 10.89
N VAL A 201 14.09 1.74 10.93
CA VAL A 201 15.00 1.49 9.80
C VAL A 201 14.26 0.84 8.62
N GLY A 202 13.39 -0.12 8.92
CA GLY A 202 12.54 -0.76 7.92
C GLY A 202 11.56 0.23 7.29
N LEU A 203 10.88 1.05 8.09
CA LEU A 203 9.98 2.10 7.60
C LEU A 203 10.65 3.13 6.71
N ARG A 204 11.89 3.55 7.04
CA ARG A 204 12.66 4.43 6.14
C ARG A 204 12.86 3.74 4.79
N SER A 205 13.27 2.47 4.80
CA SER A 205 13.47 1.69 3.57
C SER A 205 12.17 1.53 2.77
N LEU A 206 11.05 1.26 3.44
CA LEU A 206 9.73 1.17 2.81
C LEU A 206 9.27 2.50 2.23
N SER A 207 9.63 3.62 2.85
CA SER A 207 9.31 4.96 2.34
C SER A 207 10.07 5.26 1.04
N GLU A 208 11.35 4.86 0.94
CA GLU A 208 12.11 4.95 -0.31
C GLU A 208 11.49 4.05 -1.41
N LEU A 209 11.03 2.85 -1.05
CA LEU A 209 10.34 1.97 -1.99
C LEU A 209 8.97 2.50 -2.42
N ALA A 210 8.28 3.25 -1.56
CA ALA A 210 7.05 3.96 -1.91
C ALA A 210 7.32 5.09 -2.92
N LEU A 211 8.38 5.88 -2.72
CA LEU A 211 8.81 6.89 -3.72
C LEU A 211 9.18 6.24 -5.06
N TYR A 212 9.84 5.08 -5.04
CA TYR A 212 10.11 4.32 -6.26
C TYR A 212 8.81 3.96 -6.99
N VAL A 213 7.80 3.46 -6.26
CA VAL A 213 6.48 3.16 -6.83
C VAL A 213 5.85 4.39 -7.48
N ASP A 214 5.80 5.52 -6.76
CA ASP A 214 5.20 6.75 -7.28
C ASP A 214 5.96 7.28 -8.50
N SER A 215 7.29 7.14 -8.53
CA SER A 215 8.10 7.49 -9.69
C SER A 215 7.78 6.63 -10.91
N VAL A 216 7.70 5.31 -10.76
CA VAL A 216 7.38 4.39 -11.88
C VAL A 216 5.96 4.66 -12.38
N ARG A 217 5.00 4.87 -11.48
CA ARG A 217 3.62 5.23 -11.83
C ARG A 217 3.52 6.58 -12.51
N GLY A 218 4.21 7.59 -12.00
CA GLY A 218 4.20 8.95 -12.54
C GLY A 218 4.75 9.01 -13.98
N ALA A 219 5.78 8.21 -14.28
CA ALA A 219 6.32 8.07 -15.62
C ALA A 219 5.32 7.42 -16.60
N ARG A 220 4.42 6.56 -16.11
CA ARG A 220 3.44 5.84 -16.93
C ARG A 220 2.08 6.55 -17.04
N PHE A 221 1.67 7.24 -15.98
CA PHE A 221 0.36 7.85 -15.83
C PHE A 221 0.50 9.32 -15.42
N GLU A 222 0.84 10.16 -16.40
CA GLU A 222 1.02 11.60 -16.18
C GLU A 222 -0.22 12.23 -15.53
N GLY A 223 0.00 13.08 -14.52
CA GLY A 223 -1.06 13.80 -13.81
C GLY A 223 -1.87 13.00 -12.79
N ARG A 224 -1.60 11.70 -12.58
CA ARG A 224 -2.24 10.95 -11.48
C ARG A 224 -1.64 11.35 -10.13
N PRO A 225 -2.46 11.46 -9.06
CA PRO A 225 -1.95 11.74 -7.73
C PRO A 225 -1.09 10.57 -7.20
N PRO A 226 -0.15 10.86 -6.27
CA PRO A 226 0.59 9.84 -5.53
C PRO A 226 -0.33 8.85 -4.80
N LEU A 227 0.16 7.63 -4.56
CA LEU A 227 -0.61 6.63 -3.81
C LEU A 227 -0.61 6.93 -2.30
N LEU A 228 -1.70 6.56 -1.63
CA LEU A 228 -1.71 6.45 -0.17
C LEU A 228 -1.13 5.10 0.25
N HIS A 229 0.08 5.09 0.81
CA HIS A 229 0.80 3.89 1.21
C HIS A 229 0.46 3.43 2.64
N GLY A 230 0.54 2.12 2.90
CA GLY A 230 0.22 1.46 4.16
C GLY A 230 1.30 1.60 5.25
N LEU A 231 1.88 2.79 5.39
CA LEU A 231 2.98 3.08 6.33
C LEU A 231 2.53 3.92 7.54
N GLY A 232 1.23 4.25 7.64
CA GLY A 232 0.67 5.04 8.74
C GLY A 232 0.46 4.28 10.05
N THR A 233 0.88 3.01 10.13
CA THR A 233 0.66 2.09 11.25
C THR A 233 1.56 2.34 12.46
N ILE A 234 2.56 3.22 12.37
CA ILE A 234 3.66 3.22 13.35
C ILE A 234 3.84 4.58 14.01
N ALA A 235 3.56 4.59 15.33
CA ALA A 235 3.84 5.66 16.28
C ALA A 235 5.22 5.49 16.96
N TRP A 236 6.26 5.15 16.20
CA TRP A 236 7.62 5.00 16.74
C TRP A 236 8.53 6.14 16.24
N ASN A 237 8.84 7.04 17.17
CA ASN A 237 9.70 8.22 17.07
C ASN A 237 10.95 8.07 16.17
N ILE A 238 10.93 8.81 15.05
CA ILE A 238 11.93 9.81 14.58
C ILE A 238 11.32 10.59 13.39
N HIS A 239 10.35 10.01 12.69
CA HIS A 239 9.54 10.65 11.65
C HIS A 239 8.06 10.26 11.82
N GLU A 240 7.36 10.86 12.78
CA GLU A 240 5.89 10.77 12.77
C GLU A 240 5.36 11.38 11.47
N PRO A 241 4.34 10.77 10.82
CA PRO A 241 3.66 11.42 9.70
C PRO A 241 3.19 12.81 10.13
N ARG A 242 3.70 13.86 9.47
CA ARG A 242 3.23 15.24 9.65
C ARG A 242 2.25 15.51 8.53
N GLU A 243 1.02 15.86 8.89
CA GLU A 243 -0.05 16.14 7.92
C GLU A 243 -0.33 14.94 6.97
N GLY A 244 -0.33 13.71 7.51
CA GLY A 244 -0.58 12.50 6.73
C GLY A 244 0.51 12.14 5.71
N ARG A 245 1.73 12.69 5.89
CA ARG A 245 2.86 12.50 4.97
C ARG A 245 4.13 12.14 5.74
N LEU A 246 4.96 11.29 5.15
CA LEU A 246 6.33 11.05 5.60
C LEU A 246 7.28 11.92 4.76
N PHE A 247 8.10 12.71 5.45
CA PHE A 247 9.14 13.52 4.84
C PHE A 247 10.46 12.78 4.93
N LEU A 248 11.08 12.56 3.77
CA LEU A 248 12.41 11.97 3.70
C LEU A 248 13.41 13.11 3.48
N GLU A 249 14.17 13.46 4.53
CA GLU A 249 15.32 14.35 4.40
C GLU A 249 16.38 13.71 3.49
N GLU A 250 17.08 14.58 2.77
CA GLU A 250 18.09 14.24 1.78
C GLU A 250 19.20 13.39 2.41
N ALA A 251 19.25 12.11 2.04
CA ALA A 251 20.42 11.29 2.31
C ALA A 251 21.44 11.58 1.21
N THR A 252 22.66 11.98 1.58
CA THR A 252 23.78 12.26 0.65
C THR A 252 24.22 11.05 -0.19
N SER A 253 23.58 9.90 -0.02
CA SER A 253 23.75 8.68 -0.82
C SER A 253 22.57 7.72 -0.57
N LEU A 254 22.16 6.96 -1.59
CA LEU A 254 21.27 5.79 -1.41
C LEU A 254 21.92 4.84 -0.38
N PRO A 255 21.15 4.17 0.51
CA PRO A 255 21.71 3.22 1.46
C PRO A 255 22.47 2.06 0.77
N PHE A 256 22.25 1.80 -0.51
CA PHE A 256 22.99 0.76 -1.22
C PHE A 256 24.35 1.20 -1.80
N GLU A 257 24.68 2.50 -1.77
CA GLU A 257 25.94 3.02 -2.31
C GLU A 257 26.92 3.54 -1.22
N GLY A 258 26.43 3.77 0.01
CA GLY A 258 27.23 4.34 1.11
C GLY A 258 27.71 3.37 2.21
N TRP A 259 27.19 2.14 2.26
CA TRP A 259 27.44 1.20 3.38
C TRP A 259 28.82 0.55 3.40
N ALA A 260 29.74 0.96 2.52
CA ALA A 260 31.11 0.45 2.49
C ALA A 260 32.10 1.21 3.39
N ARG A 261 31.68 2.25 4.12
CA ARG A 261 32.57 2.92 5.08
C ARG A 261 31.90 3.15 6.44
N SER A 262 32.32 2.29 7.37
CA SER A 262 32.25 2.39 8.83
C SER A 262 30.88 2.43 9.49
N LEU A 263 30.41 1.25 9.91
CA LEU A 263 29.68 1.10 11.17
C LEU A 263 30.68 0.52 12.19
N VAL A 264 31.44 1.37 12.88
CA VAL A 264 32.09 0.99 14.13
C VAL A 264 31.10 1.34 15.23
N ILE A 265 30.46 0.33 15.81
CA ILE A 265 29.66 0.51 17.02
C ILE A 265 30.64 0.43 18.19
N ASP A 266 31.03 1.58 18.73
CA ASP A 266 31.85 1.66 19.93
C ASP A 266 30.94 1.54 21.15
N PHE A 267 31.05 0.42 21.87
CA PHE A 267 30.29 0.15 23.10
C PHE A 267 31.15 0.47 24.33
N GLU A 268 31.69 1.67 24.46
CA GLU A 268 32.31 2.09 25.72
C GLU A 268 32.08 3.58 26.05
N LYS A 269 31.13 3.81 26.96
CA LYS A 269 31.26 4.53 28.26
C LYS A 269 29.98 5.27 28.64
N GLN A 270 29.16 4.61 29.44
CA GLN A 270 28.44 5.26 30.53
C GLN A 270 29.11 4.84 31.85
N ALA A 271 29.91 5.75 32.39
CA ALA A 271 30.21 5.95 33.81
C ALA A 271 30.83 7.34 33.96
#